data_AF-A0A7C2LSE2-F1
#
_entry.id   AF-A0A7C2LSE2-F1
#
_cell.length_a   1.000
_cell.length_b   1.000
_cell.length_c   1.000
_cell.angle_alpha   90.00
_cell.angle_beta   90.00
_cell.angle_gamma   90.00
#
_symmetry.space_group_name_H-M   'P 1'
#
loop_
_entity.id
_entity.type
_entity.pdbx_description
1 polymer ?
#
loop_
_entity_poly.entity_id
_entity_poly.type
_entity_poly.pdbx_seq_one_letter_code
_entity_poly.pdbx_strand_id
1 'polypeptide(L)'
;MRELVPFNPLDKKNLGVSVADALLTRAIEPLPPPPFIGAGIYALYYAGAFPPYKKISLRSSGNKDGIPIYVGKAVPPGARKGGFGLGENPGTALFKRLREHAQSIEQAENIQLKDFSCRYLVVDDIWIPL
;
A
#
# COMPACT_ATOMS: atom_id res chain seq x y z
N MET A 1 29.75 23.89 22.25
CA MET A 1 29.88 23.63 20.80
C MET A 1 28.65 22.82 20.38
N ARG A 2 28.03 23.11 19.23
CA ARG A 2 26.82 22.38 18.81
C ARG A 2 27.24 21.03 18.24
N GLU A 3 26.79 19.93 18.85
CA GLU A 3 26.94 18.60 18.27
C GLU A 3 25.90 18.41 17.16
N LEU A 4 26.35 17.90 16.02
CA LEU A 4 25.50 17.51 14.89
C LEU A 4 25.44 15.98 14.87
N VAL A 5 24.23 15.42 14.81
CA VAL A 5 24.05 13.98 14.67
C VAL A 5 24.27 13.60 13.21
N PRO A 6 25.22 12.69 12.89
CA PRO A 6 25.41 12.21 11.53
C PRO A 6 24.16 11.51 11.01
N PHE A 7 23.78 11.78 9.75
CA PHE A 7 22.66 11.09 9.10
C PHE A 7 23.03 9.64 8.82
N ASN A 8 22.22 8.69 9.31
CA ASN A 8 22.35 7.27 9.00
C ASN A 8 21.26 6.82 8.01
N PRO A 9 21.57 6.61 6.72
CA PRO A 9 20.57 6.17 5.74
C PRO A 9 19.98 4.79 6.05
N LEU A 10 20.68 3.96 6.83
CA LEU A 10 20.25 2.61 7.22
C LEU A 10 19.51 2.58 8.56
N ASP A 11 19.26 3.74 9.17
CA ASP A 11 18.36 3.80 10.32
C ASP A 11 16.96 3.35 9.91
N LYS A 12 16.30 2.54 10.76
CA LYS A 12 14.99 1.94 10.47
C LYS A 12 13.95 2.98 10.05
N LYS A 13 13.98 4.18 10.66
CA LYS A 13 13.06 5.26 10.30
C LYS A 13 13.32 5.77 8.89
N ASN A 14 14.59 5.97 8.53
CA ASN A 14 14.95 6.45 7.19
C ASN A 14 14.64 5.42 6.11
N LEU A 15 14.83 4.12 6.42
CA LEU A 15 14.40 3.03 5.55
C LEU A 15 12.89 3.00 5.37
N GLY A 16 12.12 3.14 6.45
CA GLY A 16 10.65 3.23 6.38
C GLY A 16 10.17 4.42 5.55
N VAL A 17 10.79 5.60 5.71
CA VAL A 17 10.52 6.78 4.87
C VAL A 17 10.82 6.49 3.41
N SER A 18 11.96 5.88 3.10
CA SER A 18 12.32 5.52 1.71
C SER A 18 11.30 4.57 1.08
N VAL A 19 10.78 3.59 1.82
CA VAL A 19 9.76 2.66 1.35
C VAL A 19 8.41 3.37 1.15
N ALA A 20 8.03 4.27 2.06
CA ALA A 20 6.82 5.07 1.95
C ALA A 20 6.86 6.00 0.73
N ASP A 21 7.98 6.69 0.51
CA ASP A 21 8.19 7.57 -0.64
C ASP A 21 8.14 6.78 -1.95
N ALA A 22 8.77 5.60 -1.98
CA ALA A 22 8.69 4.69 -3.13
C ALA A 22 7.24 4.26 -3.42
N LEU A 23 6.41 4.00 -2.40
CA LEU A 23 4.99 3.72 -2.60
C LEU A 23 4.24 4.93 -3.14
N LEU A 24 4.47 6.13 -2.60
CA LEU A 24 3.76 7.36 -2.98
C LEU A 24 4.10 7.82 -4.40
N THR A 25 5.30 7.53 -4.90
CA THR A 25 5.70 7.84 -6.29
C THR A 25 5.06 6.92 -7.33
N ARG A 26 4.44 5.79 -6.92
CA ARG A 26 3.73 4.90 -7.85
C ARG A 26 2.50 5.60 -8.42
N ALA A 27 2.19 5.28 -9.68
CA ALA A 27 0.94 5.68 -10.29
C ALA A 27 -0.25 5.11 -9.50
N ILE A 28 -1.34 5.88 -9.43
CA ILE A 28 -2.61 5.40 -8.91
C ILE A 28 -3.23 4.50 -9.99
N GLU A 29 -3.52 3.26 -9.66
CA GLU A 29 -4.07 2.25 -10.56
C GLU A 29 -5.49 1.82 -10.11
N PRO A 30 -6.33 1.27 -11.00
CA PRO A 30 -7.63 0.72 -10.63
C PRO A 30 -7.53 -0.36 -9.53
N LEU A 31 -8.59 -0.52 -8.74
CA LEU A 31 -8.73 -1.60 -7.77
C LEU A 31 -9.76 -2.63 -8.27
N PRO A 32 -9.40 -3.92 -8.45
CA PRO A 32 -8.05 -4.48 -8.35
C PRO A 32 -7.19 -4.18 -9.61
N PRO A 33 -5.86 -4.15 -9.47
CA PRO A 33 -4.95 -4.07 -10.62
C PRO A 33 -4.90 -5.42 -11.39
N PRO A 34 -4.28 -5.47 -12.58
CA PRO A 34 -3.97 -6.73 -13.26
C PRO A 34 -3.16 -7.69 -12.37
N PRO A 35 -3.27 -9.02 -12.54
CA PRO A 35 -2.51 -9.98 -11.74
C PRO A 35 -1.00 -9.79 -11.83
N PHE A 36 -0.31 -9.92 -10.69
CA PHE A 36 1.14 -9.85 -10.61
C PHE A 36 1.69 -10.74 -9.49
N ILE A 37 2.98 -11.07 -9.58
CA ILE A 37 3.74 -11.81 -8.57
C ILE A 37 4.39 -10.79 -7.63
N GLY A 38 4.20 -10.95 -6.32
CA GLY A 38 4.78 -10.07 -5.32
C GLY A 38 4.09 -10.15 -3.97
N ALA A 39 4.87 -9.89 -2.93
CA ALA A 39 4.42 -9.47 -1.62
C ALA A 39 4.82 -8.00 -1.40
N GLY A 40 4.18 -7.31 -0.46
CA GLY A 40 4.51 -5.91 -0.24
C GLY A 40 3.45 -5.11 0.49
N ILE A 41 3.42 -3.81 0.19
CA ILE A 41 2.54 -2.83 0.81
C ILE A 41 1.63 -2.16 -0.22
N TYR A 42 0.50 -1.63 0.24
CA TYR A 42 -0.47 -0.94 -0.60
C TYR A 42 -1.24 0.13 0.16
N ALA A 43 -1.76 1.08 -0.60
CA ALA A 43 -2.65 2.12 -0.13
C ALA A 43 -3.87 2.19 -1.05
N LEU A 44 -5.07 2.27 -0.47
CA LEU A 44 -6.33 2.45 -1.17
C LEU A 44 -6.75 3.91 -1.10
N TYR A 45 -7.32 4.41 -2.19
CA TYR A 45 -7.79 5.78 -2.32
C TYR A 45 -9.23 5.79 -2.79
N TYR A 46 -9.96 6.82 -2.38
CA TYR A 46 -11.36 7.02 -2.74
C TYR A 46 -11.51 8.29 -3.59
N ALA A 47 -12.36 8.24 -4.62
CA ALA A 47 -12.64 9.37 -5.50
C ALA A 47 -14.14 9.61 -5.72
N GLY A 48 -15.00 8.86 -5.03
CA GLY A 48 -16.45 8.97 -5.20
C GLY A 48 -17.06 10.13 -4.42
N ALA A 49 -18.40 10.16 -4.42
CA ALA A 49 -19.21 11.24 -3.85
C ALA A 49 -19.88 10.88 -2.51
N PHE A 50 -19.55 9.74 -1.89
CA PHE A 50 -20.14 9.33 -0.63
C PHE A 50 -19.84 10.38 0.47
N PRO A 51 -20.87 11.04 1.04
CA PRO A 51 -20.66 12.23 1.87
C PRO A 51 -19.69 12.02 3.06
N PRO A 52 -19.72 10.88 3.78
CA PRO A 52 -18.77 10.61 4.85
C PRO A 52 -17.30 10.63 4.42
N TYR A 53 -17.00 10.29 3.16
CA TYR A 53 -15.63 10.22 2.62
C TYR A 53 -15.21 11.48 1.87
N LYS A 54 -16.04 12.52 1.84
CA LYS A 54 -15.79 13.74 1.06
C LYS A 54 -14.43 14.37 1.35
N LYS A 55 -14.01 14.44 2.62
CA LYS A 55 -12.74 15.08 3.04
C LYS A 55 -11.48 14.34 2.54
N ILE A 56 -11.58 13.03 2.33
CA ILE A 56 -10.47 12.18 1.89
C ILE A 56 -10.55 11.83 0.40
N SER A 57 -11.63 12.22 -0.28
CA SER A 57 -11.80 11.98 -1.71
C SER A 57 -10.72 12.71 -2.52
N LEU A 58 -10.09 12.00 -3.46
CA LEU A 58 -9.10 12.57 -4.39
C LEU A 58 -9.63 13.81 -5.13
N ARG A 59 -10.94 13.89 -5.35
CA ARG A 59 -11.58 15.03 -6.02
C ARG A 59 -11.65 16.29 -5.15
N SER A 60 -11.53 16.15 -3.83
CA SER A 60 -11.79 17.21 -2.85
C SER A 60 -10.59 17.52 -1.94
N SER A 61 -9.63 16.61 -1.82
CA SER A 61 -8.57 16.71 -0.81
C SER A 61 -7.58 17.86 -1.05
N GLY A 62 -7.53 18.44 -2.26
CA GLY A 62 -6.53 19.45 -2.66
C GLY A 62 -5.08 18.94 -2.63
N ASN A 63 -4.88 17.70 -2.18
CA ASN A 63 -3.60 17.03 -2.07
C ASN A 63 -3.34 16.26 -3.37
N LYS A 64 -2.27 16.63 -4.07
CA LYS A 64 -1.85 16.01 -5.33
C LYS A 64 -1.59 14.50 -5.18
N ASP A 65 -1.16 14.06 -4.01
CA ASP A 65 -0.86 12.66 -3.72
C ASP A 65 -2.05 11.88 -3.14
N GLY A 66 -3.14 12.58 -2.81
CA GLY A 66 -4.32 12.00 -2.19
C GLY A 66 -4.15 11.66 -0.71
N ILE A 67 -5.27 11.39 -0.04
CA ILE A 67 -5.29 10.84 1.32
C ILE A 67 -5.76 9.39 1.21
N PRO A 68 -4.94 8.39 1.58
CA PRO A 68 -5.37 7.02 1.52
C PRO A 68 -6.46 6.76 2.57
N ILE A 69 -7.53 6.07 2.16
CA ILE A 69 -8.59 5.62 3.09
C ILE A 69 -8.16 4.38 3.87
N TYR A 70 -7.20 3.62 3.33
CA TYR A 70 -6.68 2.40 3.94
C TYR A 70 -5.24 2.16 3.50
N VAL A 71 -4.40 1.71 4.43
CA VAL A 71 -3.03 1.25 4.14
C VAL A 71 -2.88 -0.15 4.71
N GLY A 72 -2.29 -1.04 3.93
CA GLY A 72 -2.11 -2.42 4.34
C GLY A 72 -0.88 -3.06 3.73
N LYS A 73 -0.71 -4.33 4.10
CA LYS A 73 0.39 -5.16 3.62
C LYS A 73 -0.07 -6.58 3.31
N ALA A 74 0.70 -7.27 2.49
CA ALA A 74 0.52 -8.67 2.17
C ALA A 74 1.88 -9.36 2.22
N VAL A 75 2.02 -10.33 3.12
CA VAL A 75 3.24 -11.12 3.29
C VAL A 75 3.07 -12.49 2.61
N PRO A 76 4.14 -13.13 2.13
CA PRO A 76 4.07 -14.47 1.57
C PRO A 76 3.53 -15.49 2.60
N PRO A 77 2.80 -16.53 2.15
CA PRO A 77 2.35 -17.60 3.02
C PRO A 77 3.55 -18.31 3.67
N GLY A 78 3.59 -18.41 5.00
CA GLY A 78 4.68 -19.08 5.72
C GLY A 78 5.83 -18.17 6.17
N ALA A 79 5.81 -16.87 5.83
CA ALA A 79 6.73 -15.87 6.40
C ALA A 79 6.70 -15.87 7.95
N ARG A 80 5.55 -16.21 8.55
CA ARG A 80 5.38 -16.33 10.01
C ARG A 80 5.92 -17.63 10.62
N LYS A 81 6.46 -18.55 9.81
CA LYS A 81 7.01 -19.84 10.24
C LYS A 81 8.55 -19.87 10.19
N GLY A 82 9.21 -18.74 9.93
CA GLY A 82 10.68 -18.63 9.91
C GLY A 82 11.36 -19.34 8.73
N GLY A 83 10.60 -19.74 7.71
CA GLY A 83 11.09 -20.56 6.59
C GLY A 83 11.42 -19.81 5.31
N PHE A 84 11.29 -18.48 5.27
CA PHE A 84 11.53 -17.72 4.04
C PHE A 84 12.95 -17.15 4.04
N GLY A 85 13.76 -17.66 3.12
CA GLY A 85 15.08 -17.12 2.78
C GLY A 85 14.99 -15.97 1.77
N LEU A 86 16.09 -15.25 1.62
CA LEU A 86 16.27 -14.24 0.57
C LEU A 86 16.09 -14.90 -0.81
N GLY A 87 14.99 -14.60 -1.50
CA GLY A 87 14.78 -15.00 -2.91
C GLY A 87 13.71 -16.07 -3.20
N GLU A 88 12.88 -16.48 -2.24
CA GLU A 88 11.74 -17.35 -2.55
C GLU A 88 10.59 -16.59 -3.25
N ASN A 89 9.90 -17.26 -4.18
CA ASN A 89 8.81 -16.65 -4.94
C ASN A 89 7.60 -16.36 -4.03
N PRO A 90 7.22 -15.09 -3.82
CA PRO A 90 6.13 -14.72 -2.92
C PRO A 90 4.74 -15.07 -3.47
N GLY A 91 4.67 -15.61 -4.68
CA GLY A 91 3.43 -15.86 -5.41
C GLY A 91 2.66 -14.57 -5.64
N THR A 92 1.33 -14.64 -5.66
CA THR A 92 0.45 -13.50 -5.93
C THR A 92 -0.12 -12.87 -4.66
N ALA A 93 0.62 -12.89 -3.55
CA ALA A 93 0.13 -12.51 -2.22
C ALA A 93 -0.50 -11.10 -2.18
N LEU A 94 0.19 -10.09 -2.72
CA LEU A 94 -0.29 -8.71 -2.73
C LEU A 94 -1.48 -8.51 -3.67
N PHE A 95 -1.44 -9.11 -4.87
CA PHE A 95 -2.58 -9.09 -5.80
C PHE A 95 -3.83 -9.71 -5.17
N LYS A 96 -3.71 -10.90 -4.55
CA LYS A 96 -4.83 -11.57 -3.86
C LYS A 96 -5.43 -10.67 -2.80
N ARG A 97 -4.59 -10.00 -2.00
CA ARG A 97 -5.06 -9.10 -0.94
C ARG A 97 -5.81 -7.88 -1.49
N LEU A 98 -5.34 -7.28 -2.57
CA LEU A 98 -6.05 -6.18 -3.24
C LEU A 98 -7.39 -6.64 -3.82
N ARG A 99 -7.43 -7.86 -4.40
CA ARG A 99 -8.67 -8.47 -4.90
C ARG A 99 -9.68 -8.74 -3.78
N GLU A 100 -9.23 -9.20 -2.61
CA GLU A 100 -10.11 -9.40 -1.43
C GLU A 100 -10.76 -8.09 -0.97
N HIS A 101 -10.01 -6.97 -0.98
CA HIS A 101 -10.57 -5.65 -0.71
C HIS A 101 -11.61 -5.24 -1.74
N ALA A 102 -11.31 -5.45 -3.04
CA ALA A 102 -12.26 -5.15 -4.11
C ALA A 102 -13.58 -5.92 -3.91
N GLN A 103 -13.51 -7.22 -3.63
CA GLN A 103 -14.67 -8.07 -3.37
C GLN A 103 -15.47 -7.62 -2.14
N SER A 104 -14.78 -7.16 -1.09
CA SER A 104 -15.43 -6.65 0.12
C SER A 104 -16.16 -5.33 -0.16
N ILE A 105 -15.60 -4.46 -1.00
CA ILE A 105 -16.24 -3.21 -1.43
C ILE A 105 -17.47 -3.48 -2.32
N GLU A 106 -17.40 -4.47 -3.22
CA GLU A 106 -18.53 -4.87 -4.08
C GLU A 106 -19.75 -5.36 -3.29
N GLN A 107 -19.55 -5.85 -2.06
CA GLN A 107 -20.64 -6.30 -1.18
C GLN A 107 -21.33 -5.15 -0.44
N ALA A 108 -20.80 -3.93 -0.49
CA ALA A 108 -21.39 -2.77 0.15
C ALA A 108 -22.42 -2.06 -0.74
N GLU A 109 -23.47 -1.52 -0.13
CA GLU A 109 -24.57 -0.85 -0.86
C GLU A 109 -24.37 0.66 -1.03
N ASN A 110 -23.54 1.27 -0.18
CA ASN A 110 -23.40 2.73 -0.05
C ASN A 110 -22.15 3.30 -0.75
N ILE A 111 -21.31 2.44 -1.33
CA ILE A 111 -20.05 2.78 -2.01
C ILE A 111 -19.89 1.91 -3.25
N GLN A 112 -19.14 2.39 -4.26
CA GLN A 112 -18.98 1.68 -5.54
C GLN A 112 -17.50 1.40 -5.80
N LEU A 113 -17.16 0.18 -6.24
CA LEU A 113 -15.77 -0.21 -6.49
C LEU A 113 -15.05 0.72 -7.48
N LYS A 114 -15.75 1.20 -8.51
CA LYS A 114 -15.19 2.13 -9.52
C LYS A 114 -14.68 3.46 -8.94
N ASP A 115 -15.12 3.80 -7.73
CA ASP A 115 -14.67 5.00 -7.01
C ASP A 115 -13.39 4.75 -6.20
N PHE A 116 -12.87 3.52 -6.19
CA PHE A 116 -11.65 3.13 -5.50
C PHE A 116 -10.50 2.86 -6.46
N SER A 117 -9.30 3.18 -5.99
CA SER A 117 -8.04 2.96 -6.68
C SER A 117 -6.96 2.58 -5.66
N CYS A 118 -5.82 2.11 -6.14
CA CYS A 118 -4.71 1.73 -5.27
C CYS A 118 -3.36 2.20 -5.78
N ARG A 119 -2.44 2.40 -4.84
CA ARG A 119 -1.00 2.31 -5.08
C ARG A 119 -0.52 1.04 -4.41
N TYR A 120 0.43 0.36 -5.02
CA TYR A 120 1.04 -0.82 -4.44
C TYR A 120 2.53 -0.89 -4.80
N LEU A 121 3.31 -1.44 -3.89
CA LEU A 121 4.75 -1.61 -4.03
C LEU A 121 5.12 -3.03 -3.62
N VAL A 122 5.69 -3.77 -4.58
CA VAL A 122 6.30 -5.08 -4.31
C VAL A 122 7.67 -4.82 -3.68
N VAL A 123 7.92 -5.44 -2.53
CA VAL A 123 9.18 -5.32 -1.79
C VAL A 123 9.56 -6.68 -1.21
N ASP A 124 10.83 -6.87 -0.91
CA ASP A 124 11.26 -8.02 -0.10
C ASP A 124 10.54 -8.02 1.26
N ASP A 125 10.33 -9.22 1.78
CA ASP A 125 9.57 -9.47 3.00
C ASP A 125 10.13 -8.73 4.23
N ILE A 126 11.45 -8.54 4.28
CA ILE A 126 12.15 -7.79 5.32
C ILE A 126 11.74 -6.32 5.40
N TRP A 127 11.22 -5.74 4.30
CA TRP A 127 10.81 -4.33 4.24
C TRP A 127 9.32 -4.13 4.53
N ILE A 128 8.52 -5.18 4.47
CA ILE A 128 7.07 -5.15 4.71
C ILE A 128 6.67 -4.69 6.14
N PRO A 129 7.41 -5.00 7.23
CA PRO A 129 7.03 -4.60 8.57
C PRO A 129 7.54 -3.23 9.01
N LEU A 130 8.35 -2.53 8.20
CA LEU A 130 8.91 -1.22 8.54
C LEU A 130 7.85 -0.11 8.58
#